data_AF-A0A953ARS7-F1
#
_entry.id   AF-A0A953ARS7-F1
#
_cell.length_a   1.000
_cell.length_b   1.000
_cell.length_c   1.000
_cell.angle_alpha   90.00
_cell.angle_beta   90.00
_cell.angle_gamma   90.00
#
_symmetry.space_group_name_H-M   'P 1'
#
loop_
_entity.id
_entity.type
_entity.pdbx_description
1 polymer ?
#
loop_
_entity_poly.entity_id
_entity_poly.type
_entity_poly.pdbx_seq_one_letter_code
_entity_poly.pdbx_strand_id
1 'polypeptide(L)'
;MQGAAGGPNAMRHFEQCLKVLADTGLTAAAKLELLAHVDDYVFGHVLRAGEQHAMKSNATPEEVAAQRAFAEAQLSTGQFPHTRALFGRGEPGALLERLSSPEETERRFERGLASLLEGLAKRLGVRAGRRRARRRL
;
A
#
# COMPACT_ATOMS: atom_id res chain seq x y z
N MET A 1 -15.02 24.95 9.52
CA MET A 1 -15.59 23.65 9.09
C MET A 1 -15.01 23.15 7.75
N GLN A 2 -13.72 23.36 7.45
CA GLN A 2 -13.14 22.99 6.14
C GLN A 2 -12.63 21.54 6.05
N GLY A 3 -12.71 20.76 7.14
CA GLY A 3 -12.31 19.36 7.21
C GLY A 3 -13.37 18.42 7.78
N ALA A 4 -14.64 18.83 7.82
CA ALA A 4 -15.73 17.94 8.24
C ALA A 4 -16.00 16.90 7.14
N ALA A 5 -16.23 15.64 7.53
CA ALA A 5 -16.80 14.63 6.66
C ALA A 5 -18.12 15.18 6.07
N GLY A 6 -18.16 15.41 4.76
CA GLY A 6 -19.31 16.03 4.06
C GLY A 6 -19.19 17.54 3.76
N GLY A 7 -18.06 18.19 4.05
CA GLY A 7 -17.81 19.56 3.61
C GLY A 7 -17.61 19.71 2.09
N PRO A 8 -17.66 20.93 1.52
CA PRO A 8 -17.56 21.15 0.07
C PRO A 8 -16.30 20.58 -0.59
N ASN A 9 -15.20 20.48 0.15
CA ASN A 9 -13.95 19.88 -0.34
C ASN A 9 -14.05 18.36 -0.48
N ALA A 10 -14.66 17.68 0.51
CA ALA A 10 -14.90 16.25 0.44
C ALA A 10 -15.85 15.90 -0.72
N MET A 11 -16.92 16.69 -0.89
CA MET A 11 -17.84 16.52 -2.03
C MET A 11 -17.14 16.69 -3.38
N ARG A 12 -16.31 17.72 -3.54
CA ARG A 12 -15.51 17.90 -4.77
C ARG A 12 -14.55 16.74 -5.02
N HIS A 13 -13.88 16.25 -3.99
CA HIS A 13 -12.97 15.12 -4.11
C HIS A 13 -13.70 13.85 -4.56
N PHE A 14 -14.84 13.56 -3.94
CA PHE A 14 -15.67 12.42 -4.30
C PHE A 14 -16.17 12.49 -5.75
N GLU A 15 -16.64 13.66 -6.20
CA GLU A 15 -17.04 13.89 -7.59
C GLU A 15 -15.89 13.68 -8.59
N GLN A 16 -14.66 14.11 -8.24
CA GLN A 16 -13.48 13.85 -9.07
C GLN A 16 -13.20 12.36 -9.22
N CYS A 17 -13.30 11.60 -8.12
CA CYS A 17 -13.14 10.15 -8.13
C CYS A 17 -14.22 9.48 -9.00
N LEU A 18 -15.48 9.88 -8.86
CA LEU A 18 -16.58 9.35 -9.69
C LEU A 18 -16.41 9.69 -11.17
N LYS A 19 -15.87 10.87 -11.49
CA LYS A 19 -15.57 11.27 -12.88
C LYS A 19 -14.57 10.33 -13.54
N VAL A 20 -13.54 9.87 -12.83
CA VAL A 20 -12.58 8.88 -13.35
C VAL A 20 -13.28 7.55 -13.68
N LEU A 21 -14.29 7.19 -12.89
CA LEU A 21 -15.02 5.94 -13.05
C LEU A 21 -16.23 6.02 -14.00
N ALA A 22 -16.55 7.20 -14.53
CA ALA A 22 -17.79 7.45 -15.28
C ALA A 22 -18.01 6.44 -16.41
N ASP A 23 -16.98 6.21 -17.24
CA ASP A 23 -17.06 5.43 -18.48
C ASP A 23 -16.57 3.97 -18.33
N THR A 24 -16.38 3.49 -17.10
CA THR A 24 -15.86 2.14 -16.82
C THR A 24 -16.88 1.01 -17.03
N GLY A 25 -18.17 1.37 -17.14
CA GLY A 25 -19.29 0.42 -17.18
C GLY A 25 -19.61 -0.21 -15.82
N LEU A 26 -18.96 0.23 -14.74
CA LEU A 26 -19.24 -0.24 -13.38
C LEU A 26 -20.59 0.28 -12.86
N THR A 27 -21.27 -0.56 -12.07
CA THR A 27 -22.45 -0.15 -11.30
C THR A 27 -22.07 0.84 -10.20
N ALA A 28 -23.04 1.57 -9.65
CA ALA A 28 -22.78 2.48 -8.53
C ALA A 28 -22.15 1.74 -7.32
N ALA A 29 -22.67 0.56 -6.98
CA ALA A 29 -22.12 -0.27 -5.92
C ALA A 29 -20.65 -0.65 -6.18
N ALA A 30 -20.33 -1.09 -7.40
CA ALA A 30 -18.96 -1.46 -7.77
C ALA A 30 -18.00 -0.25 -7.77
N LYS A 31 -18.47 0.95 -8.13
CA LYS A 31 -17.68 2.18 -8.01
C LYS A 31 -17.35 2.49 -6.55
N LEU A 32 -18.34 2.41 -5.66
CA LEU A 32 -18.13 2.63 -4.23
C LEU A 32 -17.20 1.58 -3.60
N GLU A 33 -17.37 0.30 -3.96
CA GLU A 33 -16.47 -0.79 -3.52
C GLU A 33 -15.02 -0.52 -3.95
N LEU A 34 -14.81 -0.10 -5.21
CA LEU A 34 -13.48 0.24 -5.71
C LEU A 34 -12.86 1.41 -4.92
N LEU A 35 -13.61 2.49 -4.71
CA LEU A 35 -13.11 3.66 -3.97
C LEU A 35 -12.75 3.30 -2.53
N ALA A 36 -13.62 2.57 -1.84
CA ALA A 36 -13.36 2.11 -0.47
C ALA A 36 -12.07 1.28 -0.37
N HIS A 37 -11.86 0.33 -1.29
CA HIS A 37 -10.64 -0.47 -1.29
C HIS A 37 -9.37 0.34 -1.52
N VAL A 38 -9.42 1.35 -2.41
CA VAL A 38 -8.28 2.24 -2.65
C VAL A 38 -8.01 3.09 -1.41
N ASP A 39 -9.05 3.66 -0.80
CA ASP A 39 -8.92 4.48 0.40
C ASP A 39 -8.33 3.66 1.57
N ASP A 40 -8.86 2.46 1.82
CA ASP A 40 -8.35 1.57 2.87
C ASP A 40 -6.88 1.20 2.65
N TYR A 41 -6.48 0.95 1.39
CA TYR A 41 -5.10 0.66 1.05
C TYR A 41 -4.18 1.87 1.30
N VAL A 42 -4.59 3.05 0.84
CA VAL A 42 -3.81 4.28 1.01
C VAL A 42 -3.68 4.63 2.49
N PHE A 43 -4.78 4.60 3.24
CA PHE A 43 -4.75 4.88 4.68
C PHE A 43 -3.91 3.86 5.44
N GLY A 44 -4.07 2.56 5.16
CA GLY A 44 -3.26 1.52 5.78
C GLY A 44 -1.77 1.65 5.47
N HIS A 45 -1.43 2.06 4.25
CA HIS A 45 -0.05 2.34 3.87
C HIS A 45 0.52 3.54 4.63
N VAL A 46 -0.19 4.66 4.64
CA VAL A 46 0.25 5.90 5.30
C VAL A 46 0.38 5.69 6.81
N LEU A 47 -0.57 5.00 7.45
CA LEU A 47 -0.52 4.67 8.86
C LEU A 47 0.75 3.86 9.18
N ARG A 48 0.98 2.78 8.44
CA ARG A 48 2.18 1.94 8.60
C ARG A 48 3.47 2.75 8.39
N ALA A 49 3.52 3.59 7.36
CA ALA A 49 4.71 4.42 7.09
C ALA A 49 4.97 5.40 8.24
N GLY A 50 3.91 6.02 8.79
CA GLY A 50 3.99 6.89 9.96
C GLY A 50 4.48 6.16 11.21
N GLU A 51 3.96 4.97 11.50
CA GLU A 51 4.43 4.13 12.61
C GLU A 51 5.90 3.74 12.45
N GLN A 52 6.31 3.29 11.26
CA GLN A 52 7.70 2.94 10.98
C GLN A 52 8.63 4.13 11.12
N HIS A 53 8.21 5.32 10.69
CA HIS A 53 8.96 6.55 10.87
C HIS A 53 9.10 6.91 12.36
N ALA A 54 7.99 6.90 13.10
CA ALA A 54 7.99 7.20 14.54
C ALA A 54 8.88 6.22 15.33
N MET A 55 8.81 4.92 15.02
CA MET A 55 9.66 3.91 15.65
C MET A 55 11.15 4.18 15.40
N LYS A 56 11.54 4.50 14.16
CA LYS A 56 12.94 4.80 13.84
C LYS A 56 13.43 6.09 14.48
N SER A 57 12.61 7.14 14.47
CA SER A 57 12.99 8.45 15.00
C SER A 57 13.13 8.45 16.53
N ASN A 58 12.43 7.57 17.23
CA ASN A 58 12.42 7.50 18.69
C ASN A 58 13.29 6.37 19.27
N ALA A 59 13.80 5.45 18.46
CA ALA A 59 14.59 4.33 18.95
C ALA A 59 16.03 4.76 19.26
N THR A 60 16.49 4.36 20.44
CA THR A 60 17.90 4.47 20.83
C THR A 60 18.74 3.37 20.15
N PRO A 61 20.06 3.59 19.95
CA PRO A 61 20.95 2.55 19.43
C PRO A 61 20.93 1.25 20.26
N GLU A 62 20.76 1.36 21.58
CA GLU A 62 20.67 0.22 22.49
C GLU A 62 19.39 -0.59 22.24
N GLU A 63 18.23 0.06 22.08
CA GLU A 63 16.97 -0.62 21.76
C GLU A 63 17.04 -1.34 20.41
N VAL A 64 17.67 -0.71 19.40
CA VAL A 64 17.87 -1.34 18.08
C VAL A 64 18.77 -2.58 18.20
N ALA A 65 19.85 -2.50 18.98
CA ALA A 65 20.74 -3.64 19.21
C ALA A 65 20.03 -4.77 19.97
N ALA A 66 19.23 -4.43 21.00
CA ALA A 66 18.46 -5.39 21.77
C ALA A 66 17.39 -6.10 20.93
N GLN A 67 16.66 -5.37 20.07
CA GLN A 67 15.69 -5.97 19.14
C GLN A 67 16.36 -6.93 18.16
N ARG A 68 17.55 -6.59 17.66
CA ARG A 68 18.32 -7.47 16.76
C ARG A 68 18.75 -8.75 17.46
N ALA A 69 19.33 -8.64 18.66
CA ALA A 69 19.75 -9.78 19.45
C ALA A 69 18.57 -10.69 19.81
N PHE A 70 17.42 -10.09 20.18
CA PHE A 70 16.20 -10.84 20.43
C PHE A 70 15.72 -11.59 19.19
N ALA A 71 15.63 -10.93 18.03
CA ALA A 71 15.20 -11.56 16.78
C ALA A 71 16.11 -12.73 16.40
N GLU A 72 17.43 -12.59 16.56
CA GLU A 72 18.39 -13.66 16.29
C GLU A 72 18.20 -14.85 17.23
N ALA A 73 18.07 -14.60 18.54
CA ALA A 73 17.80 -15.63 19.54
C ALA A 73 16.47 -16.36 19.28
N GLN A 74 15.43 -15.65 18.82
CA GLN A 74 14.16 -16.27 18.46
C GLN A 74 14.30 -17.15 17.20
N LEU A 75 15.00 -16.68 16.18
CA LEU A 75 15.21 -17.44 14.95
C LEU A 75 16.05 -18.70 15.17
N SER A 76 16.99 -18.70 16.13
CA SER A 76 17.81 -19.87 16.45
C SER A 76 17.06 -20.99 17.17
N THR A 77 15.86 -20.71 17.72
CA THR A 77 15.02 -21.75 18.35
C THR A 77 14.45 -22.77 17.36
N GLY A 78 14.47 -22.46 16.06
CA GLY A 78 13.82 -23.28 15.02
C GLY A 78 12.29 -23.14 14.97
N GLN A 79 11.67 -22.35 15.86
CA GLN A 79 10.21 -22.18 15.91
C GLN A 79 9.65 -21.32 14.76
N PHE A 80 10.52 -20.59 14.05
CA PHE A 80 10.12 -19.66 12.99
C PHE A 80 10.76 -20.02 11.63
N PRO A 81 10.48 -21.22 11.08
CA PRO A 81 11.17 -21.73 9.89
C PRO A 81 10.91 -20.88 8.64
N HIS A 82 9.68 -20.39 8.44
CA HIS A 82 9.34 -19.53 7.30
C HIS A 82 10.02 -18.16 7.40
N THR A 83 10.05 -17.57 8.59
CA THR A 83 10.75 -16.31 8.83
C THR A 83 12.25 -16.47 8.58
N ARG A 84 12.85 -17.56 9.05
CA ARG A 84 14.25 -17.88 8.75
C ARG A 84 14.50 -18.04 7.26
N ALA A 85 13.58 -18.67 6.52
CA ALA A 85 13.70 -18.87 5.09
C ALA A 85 13.73 -17.55 4.29
N LEU A 86 13.05 -16.50 4.75
CA LEU A 86 13.08 -15.18 4.10
C LEU A 86 14.48 -14.56 4.03
N PHE A 87 15.32 -14.84 5.03
CA PHE A 87 16.68 -14.31 5.11
C PHE A 87 17.70 -15.19 4.37
N GLY A 88 17.33 -16.41 4.02
CA GLY A 88 18.24 -17.37 3.39
C GLY A 88 19.51 -17.57 4.22
N ARG A 89 20.68 -17.30 3.63
CA ARG A 89 21.99 -17.27 4.32
C ARG A 89 22.44 -15.86 4.72
N GLY A 90 21.66 -14.83 4.43
CA GLY A 90 22.02 -13.44 4.69
C GLY A 90 21.66 -12.97 6.10
N GLU A 91 22.22 -11.83 6.48
CA GLU A 91 21.94 -11.16 7.75
C GLU A 91 20.52 -10.59 7.77
N PRO A 92 19.65 -11.00 8.73
CA PRO A 92 18.26 -10.54 8.79
C PRO A 92 18.10 -9.02 8.81
N GLY A 93 18.98 -8.32 9.53
CA GLY A 93 18.91 -6.87 9.67
C GLY A 93 19.16 -6.11 8.37
N ALA A 94 20.07 -6.59 7.51
CA ALA A 94 20.39 -5.91 6.24
C ALA A 94 19.22 -5.97 5.25
N LEU A 95 18.49 -7.10 5.22
CA LEU A 95 17.30 -7.22 4.39
C LEU A 95 16.19 -6.28 4.88
N LEU A 96 15.92 -6.27 6.19
CA LEU A 96 14.87 -5.45 6.79
C LEU A 96 15.13 -3.95 6.63
N GLU A 97 16.39 -3.53 6.78
CA GLU A 97 16.81 -2.14 6.58
C GLU A 97 16.56 -1.69 5.14
N ARG A 98 17.01 -2.48 4.15
CA ARG A 98 16.78 -2.21 2.72
C ARG A 98 15.29 -2.07 2.40
N LEU A 99 14.48 -3.01 2.87
CA LEU A 99 13.02 -3.03 2.64
C LEU A 99 12.28 -1.89 3.37
N SER A 100 12.94 -1.26 4.34
CA SER A 100 12.39 -0.15 5.12
C SER A 100 12.97 1.20 4.69
N SER A 101 13.74 1.26 3.61
CA SER A 101 14.22 2.53 3.05
C SER A 101 13.05 3.39 2.55
N PRO A 102 13.17 4.74 2.54
CA PRO A 102 12.15 5.61 1.96
C PRO A 102 11.81 5.25 0.52
N GLU A 103 12.83 4.95 -0.29
CA GLU A 103 12.65 4.63 -1.70
C GLU A 103 11.95 3.28 -1.90
N GLU A 104 12.25 2.26 -1.08
CA GLU A 104 11.47 1.00 -1.13
C GLU A 104 10.05 1.17 -0.59
N THR A 105 9.84 2.08 0.36
CA THR A 105 8.50 2.37 0.89
C THR A 105 7.61 2.95 -0.21
N GLU A 106 8.12 3.92 -0.96
CA GLU A 106 7.46 4.50 -2.13
C GLU A 106 7.23 3.46 -3.23
N ARG A 107 8.26 2.70 -3.62
CA ARG A 107 8.10 1.62 -4.62
C ARG A 107 7.08 0.57 -4.18
N ARG A 108 7.02 0.24 -2.88
CA ARG A 108 6.04 -0.70 -2.33
C ARG A 108 4.62 -0.14 -2.42
N PHE A 109 4.44 1.16 -2.20
CA PHE A 109 3.16 1.83 -2.40
C PHE A 109 2.68 1.69 -3.85
N GLU A 110 3.52 2.11 -4.81
CA GLU A 110 3.15 2.09 -6.23
C GLU A 110 2.83 0.69 -6.73
N ARG A 111 3.69 -0.29 -6.43
CA ARG A 111 3.48 -1.70 -6.82
C ARG A 111 2.23 -2.28 -6.20
N GLY A 112 1.97 -1.98 -4.93
CA GLY A 112 0.80 -2.49 -4.23
C GLY A 112 -0.49 -1.87 -4.76
N LEU A 113 -0.50 -0.56 -5.01
CA LEU A 113 -1.65 0.14 -5.60
C LEU A 113 -1.94 -0.38 -7.01
N ALA A 114 -0.91 -0.56 -7.85
CA ALA A 114 -1.08 -1.14 -9.18
C ALA A 114 -1.66 -2.56 -9.11
N SER A 115 -1.12 -3.41 -8.24
CA SER A 115 -1.61 -4.78 -8.05
C SER A 115 -3.06 -4.82 -7.55
N LEU A 116 -3.43 -3.93 -6.62
CA LEU A 116 -4.79 -3.78 -6.11
C LEU A 116 -5.75 -3.39 -7.24
N LEU A 117 -5.41 -2.34 -8.00
CA LEU A 117 -6.22 -1.85 -9.10
C LEU A 117 -6.38 -2.91 -10.20
N GLU A 118 -5.32 -3.63 -10.55
CA GLU A 118 -5.38 -4.75 -11.51
C GLU A 118 -6.30 -5.88 -11.02
N GLY A 119 -6.20 -6.24 -9.74
CA GLY A 119 -7.06 -7.25 -9.12
C GLY A 119 -8.52 -6.84 -9.11
N LEU A 120 -8.81 -5.61 -8.70
CA LEU A 120 -10.17 -5.04 -8.70
C LEU A 120 -10.73 -4.92 -10.11
N ALA A 121 -9.93 -4.46 -11.08
CA ALA A 121 -10.37 -4.34 -12.47
C ALA A 121 -10.79 -5.71 -13.05
N LYS A 122 -10.01 -6.76 -12.78
CA LYS A 122 -10.33 -8.14 -13.17
C LYS A 122 -11.59 -8.64 -12.48
N ARG A 123 -11.70 -8.45 -11.15
CA ARG A 123 -12.83 -8.92 -10.33
C ARG A 123 -14.14 -8.23 -10.69
N LEU A 124 -14.12 -6.92 -10.90
CA LEU A 124 -15.30 -6.10 -11.18
C LEU A 124 -15.67 -6.06 -12.67
N GLY A 125 -14.87 -6.69 -13.54
CA GLY A 125 -15.13 -6.76 -14.97
C GLY A 125 -15.03 -5.40 -15.67
N VAL A 126 -14.08 -4.55 -15.25
CA VAL A 126 -13.85 -3.24 -15.87
C VAL A 126 -13.54 -3.44 -17.34
N ARG A 127 -14.39 -2.89 -18.21
CA ARG A 127 -14.16 -2.95 -19.66
C ARG A 127 -13.19 -1.85 -20.02
N ALA A 128 -11.98 -2.21 -20.45
CA ALA A 128 -11.07 -1.24 -21.06
C ALA A 128 -11.81 -0.58 -22.22
N GLY A 129 -12.15 0.70 -22.08
CA GLY A 129 -12.77 1.47 -23.14
C GLY A 129 -11.93 1.31 -24.40
N ARG A 130 -12.56 0.86 -25.50
CA ARG A 130 -11.89 0.73 -26.80
C ARG A 130 -11.12 2.01 -27.02
N ARG A 131 -9.78 1.97 -27.00
CA ARG A 131 -8.95 3.08 -27.49
C ARG A 131 -9.53 3.42 -28.85
N ARG A 132 -10.15 4.59 -29.00
CA ARG A 132 -10.63 5.09 -30.29
C ARG A 132 -9.45 4.94 -31.24
N ALA A 133 -9.52 3.96 -32.14
CA ALA A 133 -8.58 3.83 -33.23
C ALA A 133 -8.57 5.18 -33.92
N ARG A 134 -7.44 5.90 -33.83
CA ARG A 134 -7.19 7.08 -34.64
C ARG A 134 -7.21 6.61 -36.10
N ARG A 135 -8.38 6.65 -36.73
CA ARG A 135 -8.50 6.74 -38.19
C ARG A 135 -7.85 8.07 -38.56
N ARG A 136 -6.58 8.02 -38.96
CA ARG A 136 -6.02 9.05 -39.84
C ARG A 136 -6.54 8.72 -41.23
N LEU A 137 -7.34 9.66 -41.76
CA LEU A 137 -7.61 9.80 -43.18
C LEU A 137 -6.32 10.15 -43.91
#